data_AF-A0AAP3ELE0-F1
#
_entry.id   AF-A0AAP3ELE0-F1
#
_cell.length_a   1.000
_cell.length_b   1.000
_cell.length_c   1.000
_cell.angle_alpha   90.00
_cell.angle_beta   90.00
_cell.angle_gamma   90.00
#
_symmetry.space_group_name_H-M   'P 1'
#
loop_
_entity.id
_entity.type
_entity.pdbx_description
1 polymer ?
#
loop_
_entity_poly.entity_id
_entity_poly.type
_entity_poly.pdbx_seq_one_letter_code
_entity_poly.pdbx_strand_id
1 'polypeptide(L)' 'IILDGQNVPVCVIRLISMQLVRFCDVTEAFARKEGEGDLSLEYWKKEHQRFFSSEGHFSEDMELIAEEFEVVEVL' A
#
# COMPACT_ATOMS: atom_id res chain seq x y z
N ILE A 1 -11.95 4.03 8.74
CA ILE A 1 -11.95 5.51 8.67
C ILE A 1 -10.51 5.92 8.49
N ILE A 2 -10.21 6.72 7.48
CA ILE A 2 -8.87 7.27 7.25
C ILE A 2 -8.78 8.63 7.94
N LEU A 3 -7.64 8.87 8.59
CA LEU A 3 -7.29 10.15 9.20
C LEU A 3 -6.14 10.79 8.41
N ASP A 4 -6.06 12.12 8.43
CA ASP A 4 -4.89 12.84 7.92
C ASP A 4 -3.71 12.83 8.91
N GLY A 5 -2.61 13.49 8.53
CA GLY A 5 -1.41 13.61 9.37
C GLY A 5 -1.60 14.45 10.64
N GLN A 6 -2.75 15.08 10.87
CA GLN A 6 -3.12 15.78 12.10
C GLN A 6 -4.18 15.01 12.93
N ASN A 7 -4.46 13.75 12.58
CA ASN A 7 -5.49 12.90 13.18
C ASN A 7 -6.94 13.38 12.97
N VAL A 8 -7.20 14.13 11.89
CA VAL A 8 -8.57 14.54 11.52
C VAL A 8 -9.15 13.53 10.53
N PRO A 9 -10.40 13.05 10.71
CA PRO A 9 -11.05 12.15 9.75
C PRO A 9 -11.22 12.80 8.37
N VAL A 10 -10.89 12.08 7.30
CA VAL A 10 -10.99 12.57 5.91
C VAL A 10 -11.88 11.73 5.01
N CYS A 11 -11.97 10.42 5.24
CA CYS A 11 -12.87 9.57 4.46
C CYS A 11 -13.18 8.24 5.16
N VAL A 12 -14.26 7.60 4.71
CA VAL A 12 -14.61 6.22 5.05
C VAL A 12 -14.31 5.34 3.85
N ILE A 13 -13.52 4.29 4.07
CA ILE A 13 -13.22 3.27 3.07
C ILE A 13 -13.91 1.95 3.40
N ARG A 14 -14.24 1.19 2.37
CA ARG A 14 -14.68 -0.20 2.45
C ARG A 14 -13.64 -1.09 1.79
N LEU A 15 -13.13 -2.08 2.52
CA LEU A 15 -12.33 -3.15 1.94
C LEU A 15 -13.19 -3.99 0.99
N ILE A 16 -12.71 -4.18 -0.23
CA ILE A 16 -13.36 -5.01 -1.26
C ILE A 16 -12.58 -6.30 -1.53
N SER A 17 -11.30 -6.34 -1.21
CA SER A 17 -10.45 -7.52 -1.32
C SER A 17 -9.27 -7.47 -0.36
N MET A 18 -8.78 -8.63 0.03
CA MET A 18 -7.56 -8.82 0.80
C MET A 18 -6.85 -10.07 0.29
N GLN A 19 -5.56 -9.96 -0.04
CA GLN A 19 -4.77 -11.06 -0.58
C GLN A 19 -3.38 -11.11 0.05
N LEU A 20 -2.81 -12.31 0.18
CA LEU A 20 -1.38 -12.48 0.47
C LEU A 20 -0.61 -12.45 -0.85
N VAL A 21 0.40 -11.58 -0.92
CA VAL A 21 1.30 -11.47 -2.07
C VAL A 21 2.73 -11.31 -1.57
N ARG A 22 3.70 -12.00 -2.18
CA ARG A 22 5.10 -11.79 -1.83
C ARG A 22 5.57 -10.44 -2.36
N PHE A 23 6.44 -9.75 -1.64
CA PHE A 23 6.99 -8.47 -2.06
C PHE A 23 7.57 -8.53 -3.49
N CYS A 24 8.32 -9.57 -3.82
CA CYS A 24 8.91 -9.77 -5.15
C CYS A 24 7.90 -10.09 -6.27
N ASP A 25 6.68 -10.53 -5.93
CA ASP A 25 5.61 -10.85 -6.88
C ASP A 25 4.66 -9.67 -7.15
N VAL A 26 4.87 -8.52 -6.49
CA VAL A 26 4.05 -7.32 -6.71
C VAL A 26 4.18 -6.86 -8.16
N THR A 27 3.02 -6.67 -8.80
CA THR A 27 2.93 -6.30 -10.21
C THR A 27 2.87 -4.78 -10.39
N GLU A 28 3.23 -4.30 -11.58
CA GLU A 28 3.07 -2.88 -11.93
C GLU A 28 1.61 -2.42 -11.82
N ALA A 29 0.66 -3.29 -12.18
CA ALA A 29 -0.76 -2.98 -12.06
C ALA A 29 -1.17 -2.74 -10.60
N PHE A 30 -0.61 -3.52 -9.66
CA PHE A 30 -0.85 -3.33 -8.23
C PHE A 30 -0.18 -2.06 -7.71
N ALA A 31 1.12 -1.86 -8.00
CA ALA A 31 1.84 -0.64 -7.61
C ALA A 31 1.14 0.63 -8.12
N ARG A 32 0.61 0.59 -9.34
CA ARG A 32 -0.16 1.70 -9.92
C ARG A 32 -1.48 1.97 -9.17
N LYS A 33 -2.13 0.96 -8.59
CA LYS A 33 -3.36 1.13 -7.80
C LYS A 33 -3.10 1.87 -6.48
N GLU A 34 -1.94 1.65 -5.85
CA GLU A 34 -1.56 2.39 -4.64
C GLU A 34 -1.36 3.89 -4.91
N GLY A 35 -0.99 4.25 -6.15
CA GLY A 35 -1.05 5.64 -6.61
C GLY A 35 0.10 6.52 -6.13
N GLU A 36 1.19 5.92 -5.61
CA GLU A 36 2.33 6.66 -5.07
C GLU A 36 3.35 7.08 -6.14
N GLY A 37 4.08 8.17 -5.85
CA GLY A 37 5.22 8.62 -6.66
C GLY A 37 4.89 8.85 -8.14
N ASP A 38 5.69 8.24 -9.01
CA ASP A 38 5.54 8.29 -10.47
C ASP A 38 4.70 7.12 -11.04
N LEU A 39 4.00 6.38 -10.17
CA LEU A 39 3.18 5.21 -10.50
C LEU A 39 3.96 4.01 -11.07
N SER A 40 5.29 4.00 -10.95
CA SER A 40 6.13 2.90 -11.41
C SER A 40 6.33 1.81 -10.34
N LEU A 41 6.48 0.57 -10.79
CA LEU A 41 6.86 -0.54 -9.91
C LEU A 41 8.23 -0.30 -9.25
N GLU A 42 9.15 0.37 -9.93
CA GLU A 42 10.49 0.67 -9.41
C GLU A 42 10.43 1.67 -8.25
N TYR A 43 9.63 2.73 -8.36
CA TYR A 43 9.39 3.65 -7.25
C TYR A 43 8.75 2.92 -6.07
N TRP A 44 7.70 2.13 -6.33
CA TRP A 44 7.00 1.35 -5.31
C TRP A 44 7.97 0.44 -4.55
N LYS A 45 8.78 -0.36 -5.28
CA LYS A 45 9.77 -1.27 -4.68
C LYS A 45 10.77 -0.51 -3.82
N LYS A 46 11.32 0.59 -4.33
CA LYS A 46 12.31 1.39 -3.61
C LYS A 46 11.77 1.91 -2.28
N GLU A 47 10.60 2.55 -2.29
CA GLU A 47 10.06 3.17 -1.07
C GLU A 47 9.55 2.13 -0.07
N HIS A 48 8.91 1.06 -0.54
CA HIS A 48 8.47 -0.03 0.34
C HIS A 48 9.65 -0.81 0.92
N GLN A 49 10.69 -1.09 0.13
CA GLN A 49 11.92 -1.67 0.66
C GLN A 49 12.55 -0.78 1.72
N ARG A 50 12.60 0.55 1.49
CA ARG A 50 13.10 1.52 2.47
C ARG A 50 12.30 1.46 3.77
N PHE A 51 10.97 1.45 3.68
CA PHE A 51 10.07 1.37 4.82
C PHE A 51 10.24 0.07 5.61
N PHE A 52 10.13 -1.08 4.96
CA PHE A 52 10.25 -2.38 5.64
C PHE A 52 11.67 -2.64 6.17
N SER A 53 12.69 -2.05 5.54
CA SER A 53 14.07 -2.12 6.05
C SER A 53 14.25 -1.28 7.30
N SER A 54 13.62 -0.10 7.40
CA SER A 54 13.68 0.72 8.63
C SER A 54 12.97 0.05 9.81
N GLU A 55 11.96 -0.78 9.54
CA GLU A 55 11.29 -1.61 10.55
C GLU A 55 12.06 -2.91 10.86
N GLY A 56 13.14 -3.21 10.14
CA GLY A 56 13.97 -4.42 10.37
C GLY A 56 13.33 -5.72 9.88
N HIS A 57 12.35 -5.65 8.98
CA HIS A 57 11.56 -6.80 8.52
C HIS A 57 11.74 -7.15 7.04
N PHE A 58 12.42 -6.29 6.26
CA PHE A 58 12.48 -6.48 4.81
C PHE A 58 13.13 -7.80 4.39
N SER A 59 12.40 -8.54 3.55
CA SER A 59 12.91 -9.61 2.70
C SER A 59 12.18 -9.59 1.37
N GLU A 60 12.86 -9.92 0.28
CA GLU A 60 12.25 -9.99 -1.06
C GLU A 60 11.10 -11.02 -1.12
N ASP A 61 11.17 -12.08 -0.33
CA ASP A 61 10.18 -13.16 -0.29
C ASP A 61 9.13 -13.00 0.82
N MET A 62 9.15 -11.89 1.57
CA MET A 62 8.18 -11.66 2.64
C MET A 62 6.76 -11.52 2.10
N GLU A 63 5.78 -12.02 2.84
CA GLU A 63 4.37 -11.88 2.51
C GLU A 63 3.83 -10.52 2.95
N LEU A 64 3.08 -9.89 2.06
CA LEU A 64 2.32 -8.67 2.28
C LEU A 64 0.84 -9.02 2.33
N ILE A 65 0.11 -8.38 3.25
CA ILE A 65 -1.35 -8.33 3.17
C ILE A 65 -1.68 -7.13 2.27
N ALA A 66 -2.05 -7.43 1.03
CA ALA A 66 -2.46 -6.43 0.05
C ALA A 66 -3.97 -6.22 0.11
N GLU A 67 -4.38 -4.99 0.38
CA GLU A 67 -5.78 -4.59 0.52
C GLU A 67 -6.22 -3.75 -0.67
N GLU A 68 -7.39 -4.08 -1.24
CA GLU A 68 -8.07 -3.19 -2.19
C GLU A 68 -9.32 -2.62 -1.51
N PHE A 69 -9.57 -1.33 -1.71
CA PHE A 69 -10.69 -0.63 -1.09
C PHE A 69 -11.32 0.39 -2.04
N GLU A 70 -12.55 0.78 -1.69
CA GLU A 70 -13.26 1.90 -2.29
C GLU A 70 -13.56 2.96 -1.23
N VAL A 71 -13.55 4.23 -1.62
CA VAL A 71 -14.05 5.32 -0.77
C VAL A 71 -15.57 5.31 -0.85
N VAL A 72 -16.24 5.20 0.29
CA VAL A 72 -17.71 5.20 0.38
C VAL A 72 -18.27 6.53 0.87
N GLU A 73 -17.46 7.35 1.54
CA GLU A 73 -17.82 8.67 2.06
C GLU A 73 -16.57 9.56 2.21
N VAL A 74 -16.70 10.85 1.88
CA VAL A 74 -15.69 11.89 2.13
C VAL A 74 -16.19 12.77 3.28
N LEU A 75 -15.32 13.08 4.25
CA LEU A 75 -15.66 13.76 5.49
C LEU A 75 -15.20 15.22 5.52
#